data_AF-A0A383BU10-F1
#
_entry.id   AF-A0A383BU10-F1
#
_cell.length_a   1.000
_cell.length_b   1.000
_cell.length_c   1.000
_cell.angle_alpha   90.00
_cell.angle_beta   90.00
_cell.angle_gamma   90.00
#
_symmetry.space_group_name_H-M   'P 1'
#
loop_
_entity.id
_entity.type
_entity.pdbx_description
1 polymer ?
#
loop_
_entity_poly.entity_id
_entity_poly.type
_entity_poly.pdbx_seq_one_letter_code
_entity_poly.pdbx_strand_id
1 'polypeptide(L)'
;TQDIANKYSHKILSIEKDDFTFGFAINYGIKNSTGDLACIVSAHTKPLDKNWLKELVSPFKNNGIDNGIAMSYGKQIGDTYSNFSENMDFKKYFGSKELYQSQPHYFCNNANAMIRRDLWTDHPFDESLTGLEDIEWSKYWMDQGYKVVYKPNACIVHIHNENGEQIRNRFWYESIAARSIGILSFGKILIEFPRQLLFMLRDVIYFYHLKGKGQLSDIFLYRFNRLIGTLKSITNKKINLKDY
;
A
#
# COMPACT_ATOMS: atom_id res chain seq x y z
N THR A 1 -18.10 0.78 -10.81
CA THR A 1 -18.73 2.02 -11.29
C THR A 1 -19.62 2.58 -10.19
N GLN A 2 -20.04 3.84 -10.29
CA GLN A 2 -20.92 4.48 -9.29
C GLN A 2 -22.27 3.74 -9.17
N ASP A 3 -22.84 3.25 -10.27
CA ASP A 3 -24.10 2.48 -10.27
C ASP A 3 -24.02 1.21 -9.42
N ILE A 4 -22.90 0.48 -9.52
CA ILE A 4 -22.67 -0.71 -8.69
C ILE A 4 -22.56 -0.31 -7.22
N ALA A 5 -21.82 0.77 -6.91
CA ALA A 5 -21.71 1.26 -5.54
C ALA A 5 -23.09 1.62 -4.98
N ASN A 6 -23.92 2.36 -5.74
CA ASN A 6 -25.26 2.80 -5.31
C ASN A 6 -26.16 1.63 -4.91
N LYS A 7 -25.98 0.47 -5.55
CA LYS A 7 -26.77 -0.72 -5.28
C LYS A 7 -26.34 -1.49 -4.04
N TYR A 8 -25.03 -1.52 -3.74
CA TYR A 8 -24.45 -2.43 -2.74
C TYR A 8 -23.89 -1.74 -1.50
N SER A 9 -23.76 -0.41 -1.51
CA SER A 9 -23.26 0.35 -0.37
C SER A 9 -24.40 0.92 0.47
N HIS A 10 -24.15 1.06 1.76
CA HIS A 10 -25.10 1.72 2.67
C HIS A 10 -25.12 3.24 2.49
N LYS A 11 -23.96 3.83 2.16
CA LYS A 11 -23.76 5.26 2.00
C LYS A 11 -22.70 5.52 0.93
N ILE A 12 -22.94 6.50 0.07
CA ILE A 12 -21.97 7.02 -0.90
C ILE A 12 -21.67 8.46 -0.60
N LEU A 13 -20.38 8.76 -0.68
CA LEU A 13 -19.81 10.07 -0.50
C LEU A 13 -19.22 10.49 -1.84
N SER A 14 -19.67 11.63 -2.36
CA SER A 14 -19.09 12.21 -3.58
C SER A 14 -17.98 13.16 -3.17
N ILE A 15 -16.89 13.14 -3.94
CA ILE A 15 -15.77 14.07 -3.82
C ILE A 15 -15.56 14.70 -5.19
N GLU A 16 -15.21 15.98 -5.23
CA GLU A 16 -14.81 16.61 -6.47
C GLU A 16 -13.49 16.02 -6.94
N LYS A 17 -13.27 16.01 -8.26
CA LYS A 17 -12.07 15.42 -8.84
C LYS A 17 -10.79 16.13 -8.34
N ASP A 18 -10.86 17.44 -8.19
CA ASP A 18 -9.73 18.28 -7.81
C ASP A 18 -9.40 18.18 -6.31
N ASP A 19 -10.32 17.64 -5.50
CA ASP A 19 -10.08 17.34 -4.07
C ASP A 19 -9.44 15.95 -3.87
N PHE A 20 -9.32 15.13 -4.92
CA PHE A 20 -8.93 13.74 -4.76
C PHE A 20 -7.44 13.58 -4.46
N THR A 21 -7.16 13.13 -3.24
CA THR A 21 -5.96 12.36 -2.88
C THR A 21 -6.38 11.06 -2.19
N PHE A 22 -5.46 10.08 -2.13
CA PHE A 22 -5.73 8.84 -1.40
C PHE A 22 -6.03 9.13 0.08
N GLY A 23 -5.21 9.97 0.71
CA GLY A 23 -5.41 10.42 2.10
C GLY A 23 -6.75 11.12 2.30
N PHE A 24 -7.11 12.07 1.43
CA PHE A 24 -8.39 12.80 1.54
C PHE A 24 -9.59 11.87 1.41
N ALA A 25 -9.61 10.99 0.39
CA ALA A 25 -10.73 10.08 0.17
C ALA A 25 -10.94 9.14 1.37
N ILE A 26 -9.85 8.63 1.96
CA ILE A 26 -9.89 7.79 3.15
C ILE A 26 -10.37 8.59 4.36
N ASN A 27 -9.78 9.76 4.64
CA ASN A 27 -10.18 10.63 5.75
C ASN A 27 -11.65 11.01 5.66
N TYR A 28 -12.14 11.38 4.48
CA TYR A 28 -13.54 11.75 4.26
C TYR A 28 -14.49 10.57 4.52
N GLY A 29 -14.09 9.37 4.10
CA GLY A 29 -14.80 8.13 4.39
C GLY A 29 -14.85 7.83 5.90
N ILE A 30 -13.72 7.92 6.59
CA ILE A 30 -13.64 7.67 8.04
C ILE A 30 -14.45 8.72 8.78
N LYS A 31 -14.30 10.02 8.50
CA LYS A 31 -15.06 11.10 9.14
C LYS A 31 -16.58 10.86 9.13
N ASN A 32 -17.07 10.24 8.06
CA ASN A 32 -18.48 9.93 7.83
C ASN A 32 -18.94 8.53 8.31
N SER A 33 -18.06 7.78 8.97
CA SER A 33 -18.36 6.48 9.61
C SER A 33 -18.49 6.62 11.13
N THR A 34 -19.02 5.58 11.79
CA THR A 34 -19.33 5.59 13.23
C THR A 34 -18.68 4.45 14.03
N GLY A 35 -17.94 3.56 13.37
CA GLY A 35 -17.30 2.42 14.05
C GLY A 35 -16.04 2.83 14.80
N ASP A 36 -15.75 2.17 15.92
CA ASP A 36 -14.52 2.36 16.69
C ASP A 36 -13.26 1.95 15.89
N LEU A 37 -13.46 1.04 14.93
CA LEU A 37 -12.46 0.64 13.95
C LEU A 37 -12.95 1.00 12.54
N ALA A 38 -12.02 1.42 11.69
CA ALA A 38 -12.27 1.69 10.28
C ALA A 38 -11.53 0.69 9.38
N CYS A 39 -12.28 -0.03 8.55
CA CYS A 39 -11.73 -0.93 7.55
C CYS A 39 -11.56 -0.20 6.22
N ILE A 40 -10.35 -0.24 5.66
CA ILE A 40 -9.97 0.38 4.41
C ILE A 40 -9.69 -0.73 3.40
N VAL A 41 -10.34 -0.65 2.24
CA VAL A 41 -10.20 -1.62 1.16
C VAL A 41 -10.17 -0.88 -0.18
N SER A 42 -9.13 -1.10 -0.97
CA SER A 42 -9.01 -0.50 -2.30
C SER A 42 -10.08 -1.04 -3.25
N ALA A 43 -10.63 -0.17 -4.09
CA ALA A 43 -11.74 -0.50 -4.99
C ALA A 43 -11.42 -1.59 -6.04
N HIS A 44 -10.15 -1.82 -6.34
CA HIS A 44 -9.65 -2.82 -7.29
C HIS A 44 -9.12 -4.08 -6.58
N THR A 45 -9.74 -4.43 -5.45
CA THR A 45 -9.38 -5.60 -4.66
C THR A 45 -10.58 -6.50 -4.37
N LYS A 46 -10.31 -7.77 -4.08
CA LYS A 46 -11.31 -8.74 -3.66
C LYS A 46 -10.80 -9.59 -2.50
N PRO A 47 -11.50 -9.66 -1.37
CA PRO A 47 -11.18 -10.61 -0.32
C PRO A 47 -11.14 -12.06 -0.81
N LEU A 48 -10.11 -12.80 -0.41
CA LEU A 48 -9.91 -14.18 -0.83
C LEU A 48 -10.92 -15.13 -0.19
N ASP A 49 -11.31 -14.85 1.06
CA ASP A 49 -12.27 -15.66 1.80
C ASP A 49 -13.18 -14.82 2.72
N LYS A 50 -14.24 -15.44 3.22
CA LYS A 50 -15.28 -14.79 4.03
C LYS A 50 -14.83 -14.38 5.44
N ASN A 51 -13.72 -14.91 5.93
CA ASN A 51 -13.16 -14.61 7.26
C ASN A 51 -12.12 -13.49 7.23
N TRP A 52 -11.78 -12.92 6.07
CA TRP A 52 -10.75 -11.89 5.92
C TRP A 52 -10.90 -10.72 6.91
N LEU A 53 -12.14 -10.23 7.10
CA LEU A 53 -12.42 -9.10 7.99
C LEU A 53 -12.25 -9.51 9.46
N LYS A 54 -12.64 -10.74 9.81
CA LYS A 54 -12.43 -11.29 11.15
C LYS A 54 -10.93 -11.37 11.48
N GLU A 55 -10.11 -11.73 10.50
CA GLU A 55 -8.64 -11.75 10.66
C GLU A 55 -8.09 -10.35 10.93
N LEU A 56 -8.53 -9.31 10.19
CA LEU A 56 -8.14 -7.92 10.45
C LEU A 56 -8.60 -7.40 11.81
N VAL A 57 -9.80 -7.75 12.27
CA VAL A 57 -10.30 -7.28 13.58
C VAL A 57 -9.59 -7.96 14.74
N SER A 58 -9.09 -9.19 14.55
CA SER A 58 -8.53 -10.03 15.62
C SER A 58 -7.46 -9.38 16.51
N PRO A 59 -6.51 -8.56 16.00
CA PRO A 59 -5.43 -8.00 16.82
C PRO A 59 -5.91 -6.97 17.84
N PHE A 60 -7.00 -6.27 17.55
CA PHE A 60 -7.54 -5.21 18.42
C PHE A 60 -8.20 -5.74 19.70
N LYS A 61 -8.39 -7.06 19.82
CA LYS A 61 -8.87 -7.71 21.05
C LYS A 61 -7.75 -7.99 22.05
N ASN A 62 -6.48 -7.83 21.63
CA ASN A 62 -5.34 -8.16 22.47
C ASN A 62 -4.98 -7.00 23.39
N ASN A 63 -5.35 -7.11 24.66
CA ASN A 63 -5.05 -6.12 25.70
C ASN A 63 -3.64 -6.27 26.30
N GLY A 64 -2.84 -7.24 25.85
CA GLY A 64 -1.49 -7.51 26.40
C GLY A 64 -0.37 -6.69 25.76
N ILE A 65 -0.69 -5.65 24.99
CA ILE A 65 0.28 -4.78 24.32
C ILE A 65 0.10 -3.39 24.92
N ASP A 66 1.15 -2.87 25.58
CA ASP A 66 1.10 -1.68 26.44
C ASP A 66 0.29 -0.52 25.85
N ASN A 67 0.69 -0.01 24.67
CA ASN A 67 -0.04 1.05 23.98
C ASN A 67 -1.16 0.52 23.05
N GLY A 68 -1.12 -0.77 22.71
CA GLY A 68 -2.09 -1.44 21.85
C GLY A 68 -1.72 -1.45 20.35
N ILE A 69 -2.69 -1.85 19.54
CA ILE A 69 -2.58 -1.95 18.08
C ILE A 69 -3.15 -0.70 17.42
N ALA A 70 -2.36 -0.03 16.58
CA ALA A 70 -2.83 1.10 15.78
C ALA A 70 -3.49 0.64 14.48
N MET A 71 -2.85 -0.32 13.79
CA MET A 71 -3.30 -0.84 12.51
C MET A 71 -3.09 -2.36 12.43
N SER A 72 -4.00 -3.03 11.74
CA SER A 72 -3.72 -4.34 11.15
C SER A 72 -3.84 -4.24 9.64
N TYR A 73 -2.99 -4.93 8.89
CA TYR A 73 -3.08 -4.97 7.43
C TYR A 73 -2.90 -6.38 6.90
N GLY A 74 -3.53 -6.65 5.77
CA GLY A 74 -3.67 -7.98 5.21
C GLY A 74 -2.67 -8.30 4.11
N LYS A 75 -2.62 -9.58 3.76
CA LYS A 75 -1.85 -10.09 2.63
C LYS A 75 -2.42 -9.61 1.30
N GLN A 76 -1.53 -9.34 0.36
CA GLN A 76 -1.89 -9.06 -1.02
C GLN A 76 -1.26 -10.09 -1.95
N ILE A 77 -2.04 -10.51 -2.92
CA ILE A 77 -1.61 -11.33 -4.05
C ILE A 77 -2.18 -10.70 -5.32
N GLY A 78 -1.47 -10.78 -6.44
CA GLY A 78 -2.07 -10.45 -7.73
C GLY A 78 -2.70 -11.68 -8.36
N ASP A 79 -3.32 -11.46 -9.52
CA ASP A 79 -3.95 -12.50 -10.33
C ASP A 79 -3.23 -12.69 -11.68
N THR A 80 -3.87 -13.41 -12.59
CA THR A 80 -3.33 -13.65 -13.94
C THR A 80 -3.36 -12.43 -14.86
N TYR A 81 -4.14 -11.40 -14.54
CA TYR A 81 -4.18 -10.14 -15.27
C TYR A 81 -3.18 -9.13 -14.73
N SER A 82 -2.61 -9.40 -13.57
CA SER A 82 -1.65 -8.54 -12.93
C SER A 82 -0.26 -8.68 -13.54
N ASN A 83 0.50 -7.58 -13.57
CA ASN A 83 1.89 -7.57 -14.03
C ASN A 83 2.72 -8.66 -13.33
N PHE A 84 3.45 -9.49 -14.10
CA PHE A 84 4.19 -10.63 -13.55
C PHE A 84 5.20 -10.22 -12.46
N SER A 85 5.95 -9.15 -12.70
CA SER A 85 6.92 -8.64 -11.73
C SER A 85 6.28 -8.10 -10.45
N GLU A 86 5.07 -7.57 -10.54
CA GLU A 86 4.30 -7.16 -9.36
C GLU A 86 3.81 -8.35 -8.55
N ASN A 87 3.38 -9.42 -9.22
CA ASN A 87 3.11 -10.70 -8.57
C ASN A 87 4.34 -11.22 -7.80
N MET A 88 5.55 -11.03 -8.33
CA MET A 88 6.80 -11.37 -7.62
C MET A 88 7.12 -10.43 -6.46
N ASP A 89 6.73 -9.16 -6.56
CA ASP A 89 6.83 -8.19 -5.48
C ASP A 89 5.88 -8.57 -4.33
N PHE A 90 4.61 -8.87 -4.62
CA PHE A 90 3.65 -9.34 -3.62
C PHE A 90 4.14 -10.59 -2.88
N LYS A 91 4.64 -11.60 -3.60
CA LYS A 91 5.23 -12.81 -2.99
C LYS A 91 6.40 -12.50 -2.06
N LYS A 92 7.17 -11.45 -2.33
CA LYS A 92 8.32 -11.05 -1.54
C LYS A 92 7.91 -10.28 -0.28
N TYR A 93 6.99 -9.32 -0.40
CA TYR A 93 6.61 -8.45 0.72
C TYR A 93 5.58 -9.07 1.65
N PHE A 94 4.71 -9.96 1.14
CA PHE A 94 3.62 -10.56 1.90
C PHE A 94 3.85 -12.06 2.15
N GLY A 95 4.65 -12.33 3.18
CA GLY A 95 4.96 -13.68 3.65
C GLY A 95 3.75 -14.42 4.25
N SER A 96 3.96 -15.66 4.69
CA SER A 96 2.93 -16.49 5.33
C SER A 96 2.89 -16.38 6.86
N LYS A 97 3.82 -15.64 7.48
CA LYS A 97 3.90 -15.48 8.92
C LYS A 97 3.30 -14.14 9.33
N GLU A 98 2.51 -14.16 10.42
CA GLU A 98 2.06 -12.94 11.10
C GLU A 98 3.26 -12.20 11.68
N LEU A 99 3.23 -10.87 11.61
CA LEU A 99 4.31 -10.00 12.09
C LEU A 99 3.73 -8.87 12.95
N TYR A 100 4.39 -8.59 14.07
CA TYR A 100 4.16 -7.40 14.88
C TYR A 100 5.29 -6.42 14.59
N GLN A 101 4.93 -5.26 14.07
CA GLN A 101 5.87 -4.25 13.64
C GLN A 101 5.84 -3.04 14.57
N SER A 102 7.02 -2.46 14.75
CA SER A 102 7.26 -1.22 15.48
C SER A 102 8.51 -0.55 14.94
N GLN A 103 8.83 0.64 15.46
CA GLN A 103 10.10 1.28 15.17
C GLN A 103 11.30 0.31 15.38
N PRO A 104 12.35 0.38 14.54
CA PRO A 104 12.52 1.28 13.39
C PRO A 104 11.98 0.69 12.05
N HIS A 105 11.16 -0.35 12.08
CA HIS A 105 10.71 -1.08 10.89
C HIS A 105 9.33 -0.62 10.40
N TYR A 106 9.31 0.45 9.60
CA TYR A 106 8.08 1.02 9.05
C TYR A 106 7.69 0.35 7.74
N PHE A 107 6.55 -0.33 7.74
CA PHE A 107 5.91 -0.88 6.55
C PHE A 107 4.44 -1.16 6.86
N CYS A 108 3.54 -0.86 5.95
CA CYS A 108 2.17 -1.38 5.98
C CYS A 108 1.59 -1.20 4.58
N ASN A 109 0.36 -1.64 4.37
CA ASN A 109 -0.37 -1.26 3.17
C ASN A 109 -1.88 -1.19 3.43
N ASN A 110 -2.49 -0.04 3.18
CA ASN A 110 -3.91 0.21 3.45
C ASN A 110 -4.87 -0.24 2.34
N ALA A 111 -4.39 -0.84 1.24
CA ALA A 111 -5.28 -1.45 0.25
C ALA A 111 -6.16 -2.56 0.86
N ASN A 112 -5.75 -3.08 2.02
CA ASN A 112 -6.52 -3.98 2.86
C ASN A 112 -6.07 -3.84 4.33
N ALA A 113 -6.66 -2.90 5.07
CA ALA A 113 -6.29 -2.61 6.44
C ALA A 113 -7.49 -2.30 7.35
N MET A 114 -7.21 -2.33 8.65
CA MET A 114 -8.09 -1.89 9.72
C MET A 114 -7.30 -0.98 10.64
N ILE A 115 -7.86 0.17 11.01
CA ILE A 115 -7.25 1.12 11.95
C ILE A 115 -8.19 1.46 13.09
N ARG A 116 -7.66 1.96 14.20
CA ARG A 116 -8.49 2.58 15.25
C ARG A 116 -8.93 3.98 14.85
N ARG A 117 -10.21 4.29 15.07
CA ARG A 117 -10.79 5.60 14.77
C ARG A 117 -10.30 6.69 15.71
N ASP A 118 -10.10 6.39 16.99
CA ASP A 118 -9.61 7.37 17.97
C ASP A 118 -8.21 7.86 17.58
N LEU A 119 -7.30 6.94 17.25
CA LEU A 119 -5.97 7.29 16.73
C LEU A 119 -6.03 8.08 15.41
N TRP A 120 -6.95 7.72 14.51
CA TRP A 120 -7.17 8.54 13.31
C TRP A 120 -7.71 9.94 13.61
N THR A 121 -8.51 10.10 14.67
CA THR A 121 -9.05 11.40 15.08
C THR A 121 -7.92 12.33 15.57
N ASP A 122 -6.96 11.76 16.30
CA ASP A 122 -5.81 12.50 16.83
C ASP A 122 -4.75 12.81 15.75
N HIS A 123 -4.52 11.87 14.83
CA HIS A 123 -3.61 12.02 13.70
C HIS A 123 -4.26 11.43 12.43
N PRO A 124 -4.98 12.23 11.63
CA PRO A 124 -5.55 11.75 10.37
C PRO A 124 -4.46 11.48 9.32
N PHE A 125 -4.80 10.81 8.21
CA PHE A 125 -3.84 10.60 7.12
C PHE A 125 -3.41 11.95 6.53
N ASP A 126 -2.11 12.13 6.28
CA ASP A 126 -1.59 13.35 5.64
C ASP A 126 -2.05 13.45 4.17
N GLU A 127 -3.02 14.32 3.92
CA GLU A 127 -3.64 14.54 2.62
C GLU A 127 -2.70 15.23 1.61
N SER A 128 -1.58 15.78 2.09
CA SER A 128 -0.57 16.42 1.24
C SER A 128 0.39 15.42 0.57
N LEU A 129 0.35 14.14 0.98
CA LEU A 129 1.20 13.11 0.40
C LEU A 129 0.69 12.63 -0.95
N THR A 130 1.63 12.37 -1.85
CA THR A 130 1.36 11.82 -3.19
C THR A 130 1.08 10.31 -3.17
N GLY A 131 1.12 9.69 -1.98
CA GLY A 131 0.97 8.28 -1.69
C GLY A 131 1.71 7.93 -0.39
N LEU A 132 1.59 6.67 0.07
CA LEU A 132 2.20 6.19 1.31
C LEU A 132 1.72 6.93 2.58
N GLU A 133 0.51 7.49 2.53
CA GLU A 133 -0.16 8.06 3.70
C GLU A 133 -0.34 7.02 4.81
N ASP A 134 -0.48 5.75 4.45
CA ASP A 134 -0.52 4.63 5.38
C ASP A 134 0.79 4.40 6.12
N ILE A 135 1.93 4.48 5.43
CA ILE A 135 3.24 4.36 6.05
C ILE A 135 3.53 5.57 6.93
N GLU A 136 3.14 6.77 6.52
CA GLU A 136 3.23 7.98 7.36
C GLU A 136 2.45 7.79 8.67
N TRP A 137 1.16 7.46 8.55
CA TRP A 137 0.26 7.32 9.68
C TRP A 137 0.72 6.21 10.64
N SER A 138 1.09 5.05 10.08
CA SER A 138 1.59 3.94 10.88
C SER A 138 2.93 4.26 11.55
N LYS A 139 3.83 4.99 10.86
CA LYS A 139 5.09 5.44 11.43
C LYS A 139 4.85 6.35 12.64
N TYR A 140 3.97 7.34 12.53
CA TYR A 140 3.63 8.24 13.65
C TYR A 140 3.25 7.43 14.90
N TRP A 141 2.31 6.49 14.78
CA TRP A 141 1.85 5.69 15.92
C TRP A 141 2.87 4.67 16.41
N MET A 142 3.69 4.09 15.52
CA MET A 142 4.82 3.24 15.92
C MET A 142 5.85 4.00 16.76
N ASP A 143 6.10 5.27 16.45
CA ASP A 143 7.00 6.14 17.23
C ASP A 143 6.41 6.46 18.61
N GLN A 144 5.07 6.51 18.72
CA GLN A 144 4.35 6.60 19.99
C GLN A 144 4.21 5.26 20.72
N GLY A 145 4.89 4.20 20.26
CA GLY A 145 4.93 2.88 20.91
C GLY A 145 3.79 1.93 20.58
N TYR A 146 2.84 2.31 19.72
CA TYR A 146 1.83 1.40 19.20
C TYR A 146 2.44 0.36 18.25
N LYS A 147 1.71 -0.73 18.00
CA LYS A 147 2.11 -1.77 17.05
C LYS A 147 1.24 -1.76 15.80
N VAL A 148 1.83 -2.21 14.69
CA VAL A 148 1.08 -2.59 13.48
C VAL A 148 1.21 -4.08 13.25
N VAL A 149 0.10 -4.75 12.93
CA VAL A 149 0.07 -6.21 12.80
C VAL A 149 -0.20 -6.61 11.35
N TYR A 150 0.73 -7.36 10.77
CA TYR A 150 0.53 -8.01 9.49
C TYR A 150 -0.25 -9.32 9.67
N LYS A 151 -1.39 -9.47 8.99
CA LYS A 151 -2.25 -10.65 9.05
C LYS A 151 -2.22 -11.41 7.72
N PRO A 152 -1.43 -12.51 7.61
CA PRO A 152 -1.30 -13.24 6.35
C PRO A 152 -2.60 -13.92 5.88
N ASN A 153 -3.52 -14.19 6.82
CA ASN A 153 -4.82 -14.81 6.54
C ASN A 153 -5.90 -13.77 6.15
N ALA A 154 -5.66 -12.47 6.35
CA ALA A 154 -6.51 -11.43 5.80
C ALA A 154 -6.08 -11.16 4.35
N CYS A 155 -6.32 -12.10 3.43
CA CYS A 155 -5.79 -12.00 2.07
C CYS A 155 -6.78 -11.33 1.11
N ILE A 156 -6.28 -10.44 0.25
CA ILE A 156 -6.99 -9.90 -0.92
C ILE A 156 -6.25 -10.22 -2.21
N VAL A 157 -7.02 -10.37 -3.29
CA VAL A 157 -6.53 -10.30 -4.66
C VAL A 157 -6.49 -8.82 -5.08
N HIS A 158 -5.33 -8.33 -5.48
CA HIS A 158 -5.05 -6.94 -5.84
C HIS A 158 -4.62 -6.88 -7.31
N ILE A 159 -5.50 -6.35 -8.17
CA ILE A 159 -5.34 -6.48 -9.61
C ILE A 159 -4.72 -5.21 -10.19
N HIS A 160 -3.51 -5.32 -10.74
CA HIS A 160 -2.79 -4.22 -11.37
C HIS A 160 -2.27 -4.60 -12.75
N ASN A 161 -2.87 -4.00 -13.78
CA ASN A 161 -2.44 -4.14 -15.17
C ASN A 161 -2.01 -2.77 -15.71
N GLU A 162 -1.01 -2.19 -15.05
CA GLU A 162 -0.48 -0.87 -15.40
C GLU A 162 0.48 -0.96 -16.59
N ASN A 163 0.43 0.05 -17.46
CA ASN A 163 1.44 0.24 -18.50
C ASN A 163 2.73 0.88 -17.94
N GLY A 164 3.77 0.98 -18.77
CA GLY A 164 5.07 1.48 -18.34
C GLY A 164 5.07 2.90 -17.78
N GLU A 165 4.27 3.80 -18.35
CA GLU A 165 4.14 5.18 -17.87
C GLU A 165 3.47 5.24 -16.50
N GLN A 166 2.38 4.49 -16.32
CA GLN A 166 1.66 4.38 -15.05
C GLN A 166 2.57 3.84 -13.94
N ILE A 167 3.30 2.75 -14.22
CA ILE A 167 4.30 2.18 -13.30
C ILE A 167 5.34 3.23 -12.91
N ARG A 168 5.90 3.94 -13.89
CA ARG A 168 6.92 4.97 -13.65
C ARG A 168 6.40 6.08 -12.76
N ASN A 169 5.19 6.57 -13.02
CA ASN A 169 4.58 7.65 -12.25
C ASN A 169 4.25 7.19 -10.82
N ARG A 170 3.69 5.99 -10.64
CA ARG A 170 3.44 5.41 -9.31
C ARG A 170 4.71 5.36 -8.45
N PHE A 171 5.77 4.73 -8.96
CA PHE A 171 7.03 4.63 -8.20
C PHE A 171 7.75 5.97 -8.04
N TRP A 172 7.49 6.95 -8.91
CA TRP A 172 7.97 8.31 -8.71
C TRP A 172 7.26 9.00 -7.53
N TYR A 173 5.93 8.93 -7.47
CA TYR A 173 5.14 9.49 -6.38
C TYR A 173 5.41 8.80 -5.05
N GLU A 174 5.46 7.47 -5.02
CA GLU A 174 5.83 6.71 -3.81
C GLU A 174 7.23 7.08 -3.32
N SER A 175 8.21 7.21 -4.23
CA SER A 175 9.58 7.58 -3.86
C SER A 175 9.68 9.02 -3.32
N ILE A 176 8.89 9.94 -3.87
CA ILE A 176 8.77 11.32 -3.36
C ILE A 176 8.22 11.32 -1.93
N ALA A 177 7.09 10.64 -1.68
CA ALA A 177 6.48 10.55 -0.36
C ALA A 177 7.38 9.82 0.64
N ALA A 178 8.00 8.71 0.25
CA ALA A 178 8.92 7.96 1.10
C ALA A 178 10.12 8.81 1.55
N ARG A 179 10.56 9.77 0.72
CA ARG A 179 11.60 10.74 1.09
C ARG A 179 11.08 11.79 2.07
N SER A 180 9.88 12.34 1.85
CA SER A 180 9.32 13.39 2.72
C SER A 180 9.07 12.88 4.15
N ILE A 181 8.66 11.61 4.30
CA ILE A 181 8.41 10.98 5.60
C ILE A 181 9.67 10.31 6.21
N GLY A 182 10.83 10.46 5.56
CA GLY A 182 12.13 10.08 6.11
C GLY A 182 12.48 8.58 6.08
N ILE A 183 11.71 7.74 5.39
CA ILE A 183 11.99 6.29 5.30
C ILE A 183 12.92 5.92 4.14
N LEU A 184 13.01 6.78 3.12
CA LEU A 184 13.86 6.60 1.95
C LEU A 184 14.96 7.67 1.88
N SER A 185 16.19 7.26 2.14
CA SER A 185 17.37 8.13 2.01
C SER A 185 17.95 8.07 0.60
N PHE A 186 18.75 9.08 0.25
CA PHE A 186 19.45 9.12 -1.04
C PHE A 186 20.30 7.87 -1.29
N GLY A 187 21.04 7.39 -0.29
CA GLY A 187 21.83 6.16 -0.39
C GLY A 187 20.98 4.92 -0.69
N LYS A 188 19.78 4.81 -0.09
CA LYS A 188 18.84 3.71 -0.39
C LYS A 188 18.35 3.75 -1.84
N ILE A 189 18.15 4.95 -2.41
CA ILE A 189 17.75 5.10 -3.82
C ILE A 189 18.84 4.62 -4.76
N LEU A 190 20.11 4.93 -4.49
CA LEU A 190 21.22 4.46 -5.33
C LEU A 190 21.32 2.92 -5.35
N ILE A 191 21.03 2.28 -4.22
CA ILE A 191 21.02 0.82 -4.11
C ILE A 191 19.86 0.18 -4.91
N GLU A 192 18.81 0.93 -5.25
CA GLU A 192 17.71 0.39 -6.07
C GLU A 192 18.17 -0.03 -7.47
N PHE A 193 19.24 0.56 -8.03
CA PHE A 193 19.77 0.13 -9.33
C PHE A 193 20.22 -1.35 -9.35
N PRO A 194 21.24 -1.77 -8.56
CA PRO A 194 21.65 -3.17 -8.54
C PRO A 194 20.54 -4.08 -8.00
N ARG A 195 19.67 -3.56 -7.13
CA ARG A 195 18.54 -4.32 -6.58
C ARG A 195 17.48 -4.67 -7.61
N GLN A 196 17.07 -3.71 -8.46
CA GLN A 196 16.09 -3.95 -9.52
C GLN A 196 16.68 -4.86 -10.61
N LEU A 197 17.98 -4.77 -10.88
CA LEU A 197 18.67 -5.73 -11.77
C LEU A 197 18.58 -7.16 -11.21
N LEU A 198 18.84 -7.36 -9.92
CA LEU A 198 18.70 -8.66 -9.28
C LEU A 198 17.25 -9.18 -9.31
N PHE A 199 16.26 -8.31 -9.07
CA PHE A 199 14.85 -8.72 -9.17
C PHE A 199 14.44 -9.06 -10.59
N MET A 200 14.92 -8.32 -11.59
CA MET A 200 14.68 -8.64 -12.99
C MET A 200 15.20 -10.03 -13.33
N LEU A 201 16.45 -10.36 -12.97
CA LEU A 201 17.01 -11.70 -13.18
C LEU A 201 16.19 -12.79 -12.49
N ARG A 202 15.81 -12.55 -11.23
CA ARG A 202 14.99 -13.46 -10.45
C ARG A 202 13.61 -13.68 -11.09
N ASP A 203 12.98 -12.61 -11.56
CA ASP A 203 11.68 -12.66 -12.22
C ASP A 203 11.77 -13.45 -13.53
N VAL A 204 12.82 -13.27 -14.34
CA VAL A 204 13.05 -14.08 -15.55
C VAL A 204 13.16 -15.57 -15.21
N ILE A 205 13.92 -15.93 -14.17
CA ILE A 205 14.04 -17.33 -13.72
C ILE A 205 12.67 -17.89 -13.30
N TYR A 206 11.91 -17.14 -12.50
CA TYR A 206 10.58 -17.58 -12.07
C TYR A 206 9.57 -17.61 -13.22
N PHE A 207 9.69 -16.75 -14.21
CA PHE A 207 8.82 -16.72 -15.38
C PHE A 207 8.90 -18.06 -16.13
N TYR A 208 10.12 -18.56 -16.38
CA TYR A 208 10.28 -19.87 -16.99
C TYR A 208 9.88 -21.03 -16.05
N HIS A 209 10.28 -20.97 -14.78
CA HIS A 209 9.99 -22.04 -13.82
C HIS A 209 8.48 -22.24 -13.57
N LEU A 210 7.73 -21.14 -13.49
CA LEU A 210 6.28 -21.16 -13.21
C LEU A 210 5.43 -21.27 -14.48
N LYS A 211 6.04 -21.45 -15.66
CA LYS A 211 5.36 -21.34 -16.96
C LYS A 211 4.48 -20.08 -17.03
N GLY A 212 5.11 -18.94 -16.71
CA GLY A 212 4.48 -17.64 -16.62
C GLY A 212 3.63 -17.33 -17.86
N LYS A 213 2.50 -16.66 -17.64
CA LYS A 213 1.67 -16.13 -18.71
C LYS A 213 2.11 -14.70 -19.03
N GLY A 214 1.94 -14.25 -20.26
CA GLY A 214 2.35 -12.91 -20.73
C GLY A 214 3.66 -12.94 -21.51
N GLN A 215 4.26 -11.76 -21.71
CA GLN A 215 5.49 -11.62 -22.48
C GLN A 215 6.68 -11.37 -21.55
N LEU A 216 7.84 -11.95 -21.88
CA LEU A 216 9.06 -11.71 -21.12
C LEU A 216 9.45 -10.21 -21.12
N SER A 217 9.15 -9.48 -22.20
CA SER A 217 9.34 -8.03 -22.32
C SER A 217 8.64 -7.24 -21.21
N ASP A 218 7.53 -7.75 -20.67
CA ASP A 218 6.76 -7.06 -19.64
C ASP A 218 7.54 -6.97 -18.32
N ILE A 219 8.39 -7.97 -18.03
CA ILE A 219 9.29 -7.97 -16.86
C ILE A 219 10.30 -6.81 -16.99
N PHE A 220 10.93 -6.68 -18.16
CA PHE A 220 11.89 -5.61 -18.42
C PHE A 220 11.21 -4.24 -18.35
N LEU A 221 10.04 -4.09 -18.98
CA LEU A 221 9.26 -2.86 -18.98
C LEU A 221 8.87 -2.47 -17.55
N TYR A 222 8.37 -3.40 -16.74
CA TYR A 222 7.99 -3.13 -15.35
C TYR A 222 9.20 -2.72 -14.51
N ARG A 223 10.27 -3.54 -14.51
CA ARG A 223 11.45 -3.30 -13.67
C ARG A 223 12.19 -2.02 -14.06
N PHE A 224 12.30 -1.74 -15.36
CA PHE A 224 12.89 -0.51 -15.86
C PHE A 224 12.07 0.73 -15.46
N ASN A 225 10.76 0.73 -15.70
CA ASN A 225 9.92 1.88 -15.35
C ASN A 225 9.84 2.12 -13.85
N ARG A 226 9.80 1.05 -13.03
CA ARG A 226 9.92 1.14 -11.57
C ARG A 226 11.22 1.82 -11.15
N LEU A 227 12.36 1.39 -11.70
CA LEU A 227 13.66 1.97 -11.39
C LEU A 227 13.72 3.45 -11.78
N ILE A 228 13.32 3.79 -13.01
CA ILE A 228 13.31 5.17 -13.50
C ILE A 228 12.39 6.06 -12.65
N GLY A 229 11.20 5.58 -12.28
CA GLY A 229 10.29 6.29 -11.39
C GLY A 229 10.96 6.62 -10.05
N THR A 230 11.56 5.61 -9.41
CA THR A 230 12.27 5.79 -8.14
C THR A 230 13.42 6.78 -8.26
N LEU A 231 14.24 6.69 -9.33
CA LEU A 231 15.39 7.59 -9.55
C LEU A 231 14.95 9.03 -9.86
N LYS A 232 13.82 9.22 -10.55
CA LYS A 232 13.26 10.55 -10.87
C LYS A 232 12.94 11.36 -9.61
N SER A 233 12.77 10.72 -8.44
CA SER A 233 12.55 11.45 -7.19
C SER A 233 13.80 12.23 -6.72
N ILE A 234 15.00 11.86 -7.17
CA ILE A 234 16.26 12.53 -6.78
C ILE A 234 16.28 13.99 -7.22
N THR A 235 15.83 14.25 -8.45
CA THR A 235 15.90 15.58 -9.06
C THR A 235 14.82 16.53 -8.55
N ASN A 236 13.86 16.03 -7.77
CA ASN A 236 12.79 16.85 -7.22
C ASN A 236 13.23 17.51 -5.89
N LYS A 237 13.39 18.83 -5.91
CA LYS A 237 13.60 19.69 -4.74
C LYS A 237 12.23 20.23 -4.30
N LYS A 238 11.64 19.60 -3.27
CA LYS A 238 10.36 19.97 -2.60
C LYS A 238 9.15 20.03 -3.55
N ILE A 239 8.19 19.15 -3.28
CA ILE A 239 6.89 19.08 -3.94
C ILE A 239 6.19 20.45 -3.83
N ASN A 240 5.77 21.01 -4.97
CA ASN A 240 4.76 22.04 -5.02
C ASN A 240 3.45 21.35 -5.41
N LEU A 241 2.45 21.38 -4.54
CA LEU A 241 1.19 20.63 -4.68
C LEU A 241 0.29 21.16 -5.82
N LYS A 242 0.69 22.24 -6.50
CA LYS A 242 -0.07 22.86 -7.60
C LYS A 242 0.01 22.13 -8.95
N ASP A 243 0.76 21.04 -9.04
CA ASP A 243 0.92 20.24 -10.27
C ASP A 243 0.00 18.99 -10.32
N TYR A 244 -1.01 18.92 -9.43
CA TYR A 244 -2.04 17.86 -9.42
C TYR A 244 -3.42 18.43 -9.73
#